data_AF-A0A959UIJ4-F1
#
_entry.id   AF-A0A959UIJ4-F1
#
_cell.length_a   1.000
_cell.length_b   1.000
_cell.length_c   1.000
_cell.angle_alpha   90.00
_cell.angle_beta   90.00
_cell.angle_gamma   90.00
#
_symmetry.space_group_name_H-M   'P 1'
#
loop_
_entity.id
_entity.type
_entity.pdbx_description
1 polymer ?
#
loop_
_entity_poly.entity_id
_entity_poly.type
_entity_poly.pdbx_seq_one_letter_code
_entity_poly.pdbx_strand_id
1 'polypeptide(L)'
;KPVRILDLANRMIRLSGLEVDKDIQIKFTGLRPGEKLYEELLNDKENTLPTHHPQIMIAKVIANDFTKISTLISELIELYDAADNTAIVRKMKSIVPEFKSRNSVFESLDPS
;
A
#
# COMPACT_ATOMS: atom_id res chain seq x y z
N LYS A 1 0.87 -6.17 17.49
CA LYS A 1 1.07 -7.48 16.82
C LYS A 1 0.23 -7.50 15.55
N PRO A 2 0.75 -7.98 14.41
CA PRO A 2 -0.04 -8.07 13.18
C PRO A 2 -1.24 -9.02 13.41
N VAL A 3 -2.39 -8.66 12.84
CA VAL A 3 -3.62 -9.46 12.91
C VAL A 3 -3.82 -10.14 11.57
N ARG A 4 -3.96 -11.47 11.57
CA ARG A 4 -4.26 -12.22 10.33
C ARG A 4 -5.74 -12.03 9.98
N ILE A 5 -6.02 -11.71 8.72
CA ILE A 5 -7.40 -11.52 8.23
C ILE A 5 -8.24 -12.78 8.40
N LEU A 6 -7.64 -13.98 8.28
CA LEU A 6 -8.33 -15.24 8.54
C LEU A 6 -8.83 -15.35 9.99
N ASP A 7 -8.00 -14.96 10.96
CA ASP A 7 -8.38 -15.01 12.37
C ASP A 7 -9.51 -14.01 12.67
N LEU A 8 -9.47 -12.83 12.01
CA LEU A 8 -10.54 -11.84 12.10
C LEU A 8 -11.85 -12.37 11.53
N ALA A 9 -11.84 -12.96 10.34
CA ALA A 9 -13.03 -13.53 9.71
C ALA A 9 -13.66 -14.64 10.57
N ASN A 10 -12.84 -15.57 11.08
CA ASN A 10 -13.28 -16.61 12.01
C ASN A 10 -13.93 -16.02 13.27
N ARG A 11 -13.35 -14.96 13.83
CA ARG A 11 -13.89 -14.28 15.00
C ARG A 11 -15.22 -13.60 14.71
N MET A 12 -15.36 -12.95 13.55
CA MET A 12 -16.60 -12.30 13.14
C MET A 12 -17.75 -13.30 13.02
N ILE A 13 -17.52 -14.45 12.36
CA ILE A 13 -18.53 -15.52 12.21
C ILE A 13 -19.00 -16.01 13.59
N ARG A 14 -18.06 -16.30 14.50
CA ARG A 14 -18.39 -16.77 15.85
C ARG A 14 -19.12 -15.71 16.69
N LEU A 15 -18.75 -14.44 16.56
CA LEU A 15 -19.44 -13.33 17.25
C LEU A 15 -20.87 -13.15 16.77
N SER A 16 -21.19 -13.58 15.55
CA SER A 16 -22.56 -13.63 15.03
C SER A 16 -23.36 -14.85 15.50
N GLY A 17 -22.79 -15.70 16.37
CA GLY A 17 -23.44 -16.92 16.86
C GLY A 17 -23.43 -18.09 15.87
N LEU A 18 -22.59 -18.03 14.83
CA LEU A 18 -22.51 -19.02 13.76
C LEU A 18 -21.22 -19.85 13.86
N GLU A 19 -21.26 -21.07 13.33
CA GLU A 19 -20.13 -21.99 13.24
C GLU A 19 -19.43 -21.89 11.87
N VAL A 20 -18.11 -21.70 11.92
CA VAL A 20 -17.24 -21.72 10.73
C VAL A 20 -17.31 -23.11 10.09
N ASP A 21 -17.36 -23.15 8.76
CA ASP A 21 -17.45 -24.36 7.92
C ASP A 21 -18.74 -25.17 8.05
N LYS A 22 -19.67 -24.75 8.92
CA LYS A 22 -21.01 -25.32 9.03
C LYS A 22 -22.08 -24.35 8.56
N ASP A 23 -22.12 -23.15 9.14
CA ASP A 23 -23.10 -22.11 8.78
C ASP A 23 -22.51 -21.15 7.73
N ILE A 24 -21.21 -20.85 7.83
CA ILE A 24 -20.48 -19.98 6.89
C ILE A 24 -19.13 -20.61 6.53
N GLN A 25 -18.94 -20.88 5.24
CA GLN A 25 -17.68 -21.40 4.69
C GLN A 25 -16.72 -20.26 4.32
N ILE A 26 -15.44 -20.43 4.63
CA ILE A 26 -14.38 -19.52 4.16
C ILE A 26 -13.80 -20.06 2.84
N LYS A 27 -13.79 -19.22 1.80
CA LYS A 27 -13.18 -19.52 0.50
C LYS A 27 -12.02 -18.57 0.24
N PHE A 28 -10.87 -19.12 -0.14
CA PHE A 28 -9.70 -18.33 -0.52
C PHE A 28 -9.77 -17.99 -2.02
N THR A 29 -9.78 -16.70 -2.34
CA THR A 29 -9.84 -16.19 -3.72
C THR A 29 -8.49 -15.71 -4.26
N GLY A 30 -7.42 -15.82 -3.46
CA GLY A 30 -6.11 -15.23 -3.77
C GLY A 30 -6.07 -13.72 -3.56
N LEU A 31 -4.89 -13.14 -3.78
CA LEU A 31 -4.65 -11.70 -3.69
C LEU A 31 -5.09 -11.01 -4.99
N ARG A 32 -5.67 -9.82 -4.87
CA ARG A 32 -6.02 -8.99 -6.03
C ARG A 32 -4.77 -8.34 -6.63
N PRO A 33 -4.82 -7.93 -7.91
CA PRO A 33 -3.70 -7.23 -8.51
C PRO A 33 -3.27 -5.99 -7.71
N GLY A 34 -2.00 -5.91 -7.32
CA GLY A 34 -1.46 -4.81 -6.51
C GLY A 34 -1.53 -5.02 -4.99
N GLU A 35 -2.19 -6.08 -4.51
CA GLU A 35 -2.44 -6.30 -3.09
C GLU A 35 -1.21 -6.92 -2.37
N LYS A 36 -0.88 -6.39 -1.19
CA LYS A 36 0.20 -6.90 -0.34
C LYS A 36 -0.32 -7.93 0.67
N LEU A 37 0.43 -9.02 0.88
CA LEU A 37 0.12 -10.01 1.91
C LEU A 37 0.45 -9.52 3.34
N TYR A 38 1.46 -8.65 3.45
CA TYR A 38 1.90 -8.03 4.69
C TYR A 38 2.19 -6.55 4.42
N GLU A 39 1.75 -5.69 5.34
CA GLU A 39 2.16 -4.28 5.35
C GLU A 39 3.56 -4.13 5.95
N GLU A 40 4.30 -3.14 5.44
CA GLU A 40 5.61 -2.80 5.99
C GLU A 40 5.40 -2.08 7.33
N LEU A 41 6.10 -2.53 8.37
CA LEU A 41 6.09 -1.84 9.65
C LEU A 41 6.85 -0.53 9.46
N LEU A 42 6.27 0.59 9.90
CA LEU A 42 6.86 1.94 9.86
C LEU A 42 8.25 2.05 10.53
N ASN A 43 8.70 1.00 11.21
CA ASN A 43 9.80 1.06 12.16
C ASN A 43 11.17 0.71 11.57
N ASP A 44 11.23 0.04 10.41
CA ASP A 44 12.47 -0.70 10.12
C ASP A 44 13.53 0.08 9.36
N LYS A 45 13.28 1.30 8.82
CA LYS A 45 14.34 2.04 8.08
C LYS A 45 14.36 3.57 8.09
N GLU A 46 13.41 4.31 8.68
CA GLU A 46 13.26 5.72 8.31
C GLU A 46 13.07 6.69 9.49
N ASN A 47 14.08 7.55 9.68
CA ASN A 47 13.90 9.00 9.87
C ASN A 47 12.84 9.49 10.89
N THR A 48 12.53 8.77 11.97
CA THR A 48 11.63 9.29 13.02
C THR A 48 12.39 9.94 14.17
N LEU A 49 11.86 11.05 14.69
CA LEU A 49 12.32 11.68 15.93
C LEU A 49 11.40 11.31 17.11
N PRO A 50 11.94 11.07 18.30
CA PRO A 50 11.14 10.78 19.48
C PRO A 50 10.35 12.02 19.91
N THR A 51 9.22 11.79 20.60
CA THR A 51 8.51 12.84 21.35
C THR A 51 8.55 12.54 22.85
N HIS A 52 7.93 13.41 23.66
CA HIS A 52 7.75 13.16 25.10
C HIS A 52 6.91 11.91 25.41
N HIS A 53 6.06 11.46 24.47
CA HIS A 53 5.24 10.27 24.65
C HIS A 53 5.82 9.08 23.86
N PRO A 54 6.08 7.92 24.50
CA PRO A 54 6.80 6.81 23.88
C PRO A 54 6.05 6.13 22.72
N GLN A 55 4.75 6.37 22.57
CA GLN A 55 3.93 5.85 21.46
C GLN A 55 3.72 6.87 20.33
N ILE A 56 4.36 8.06 20.40
CA ILE A 56 4.23 9.12 19.39
C ILE A 56 5.62 9.46 18.86
N MET A 57 5.77 9.39 17.54
CA MET A 57 7.02 9.67 16.82
C MET A 57 6.75 10.71 15.73
N ILE A 58 7.74 11.56 15.43
CA ILE A 58 7.67 12.55 14.35
C ILE A 58 8.39 11.99 13.13
N ALA A 59 7.69 11.80 12.02
CA ALA A 59 8.34 11.46 10.75
C ALA A 59 9.14 12.66 10.23
N LYS A 60 10.44 12.50 9.98
CA LYS A 60 11.29 13.51 9.35
C LYS A 60 11.03 13.46 7.84
N VAL A 61 10.17 14.36 7.39
CA VAL A 61 9.86 14.55 5.97
C VAL A 61 11.04 15.25 5.31
N ILE A 62 11.44 14.77 4.13
CA ILE A 62 12.43 15.45 3.30
C ILE A 62 11.76 16.69 2.69
N ALA A 63 12.42 17.85 2.81
CA ALA A 63 11.93 19.06 2.15
C ALA A 63 12.06 18.89 0.63
N ASN A 64 10.93 18.62 -0.04
CA ASN A 64 10.87 18.56 -1.49
C ASN A 64 10.57 19.95 -2.07
N ASP A 65 11.19 20.27 -3.21
CA ASP A 65 10.89 21.49 -3.97
C ASP A 65 9.45 21.41 -4.50
N PHE A 66 8.59 22.30 -3.97
CA PHE A 66 7.18 22.37 -4.35
C PHE A 66 6.97 22.59 -5.84
N THR A 67 7.77 23.45 -6.48
CA THR A 67 7.64 23.76 -7.91
C THR A 67 7.96 22.53 -8.74
N LYS A 68 8.99 21.77 -8.35
CA LYS A 68 9.34 20.50 -8.99
C LYS A 68 8.24 19.46 -8.86
N ILE A 69 7.69 19.28 -7.65
CA ILE A 69 6.60 18.32 -7.41
C ILE A 69 5.34 18.72 -8.19
N SER A 70 4.97 20.02 -8.17
CA SER A 70 3.82 20.52 -8.92
C SER A 70 3.94 20.23 -10.41
N THR A 71 5.13 20.39 -10.99
CA THR A 71 5.38 20.09 -12.41
C THR A 71 5.20 18.60 -12.69
N LEU A 72 5.77 17.73 -11.86
CA LEU A 72 5.65 16.26 -12.02
C LEU A 72 4.19 15.79 -11.93
N ILE A 73 3.39 16.41 -11.07
CA ILE A 73 1.96 16.10 -10.93
C ILE A 73 1.16 16.60 -12.13
N SER A 74 1.42 17.80 -12.65
CA SER A 74 0.78 18.29 -13.88
C SER A 74 1.06 17.36 -15.06
N GLU A 75 2.30 16.93 -15.25
CA GLU A 75 2.69 15.97 -16.29
C GLU A 75 1.96 14.62 -16.13
N LEU A 76 1.73 14.17 -14.89
CA LEU A 76 0.98 12.94 -14.62
C LEU A 76 -0.51 13.09 -15.00
N ILE A 77 -1.10 14.26 -14.74
CA ILE A 77 -2.49 14.56 -15.10
C ILE A 77 -2.65 14.58 -16.62
N GLU A 78 -1.71 15.17 -17.36
CA GLU A 78 -1.75 15.18 -18.82
C GLU A 78 -1.71 13.76 -19.44
N LEU A 79 -1.03 12.80 -18.79
CA LEU A 79 -1.01 11.40 -19.24
C LEU A 79 -2.36 10.69 -19.07
N TYR A 80 -3.23 11.18 -18.19
CA TYR A 80 -4.56 10.62 -17.98
C TYR A 80 -5.43 10.74 -19.24
N ASP A 81 -5.31 11.87 -19.95
CA ASP A 81 -6.12 12.14 -21.15
C ASP A 81 -5.79 11.18 -22.31
N ALA A 82 -4.61 10.55 -22.28
CA ALA A 82 -4.19 9.52 -23.25
C ALA A 82 -4.66 8.09 -22.89
N ALA A 83 -5.25 7.88 -21.71
CA ALA A 83 -5.71 6.58 -21.18
C ALA A 83 -4.64 5.45 -21.18
N ASP A 84 -3.35 5.79 -21.20
CA ASP A 84 -2.25 4.83 -21.14
C ASP A 84 -1.85 4.54 -19.69
N ASN A 85 -2.48 3.52 -19.11
CA ASN A 85 -2.18 3.05 -17.75
C ASN A 85 -0.70 2.67 -17.55
N THR A 86 -0.01 2.21 -18.60
CA THR A 86 1.41 1.84 -18.51
C THR A 86 2.27 3.09 -18.36
N ALA A 87 1.99 4.14 -19.14
CA ALA A 87 2.67 5.43 -19.04
C ALA A 87 2.42 6.09 -17.68
N ILE A 88 1.17 6.05 -17.18
CA ILE A 88 0.79 6.58 -15.87
C ILE A 88 1.56 5.86 -14.76
N VAL A 89 1.57 4.53 -14.75
CA VAL A 89 2.27 3.76 -13.71
C VAL A 89 3.79 3.96 -13.79
N ARG A 90 4.34 4.06 -15.00
CA ARG A 90 5.77 4.41 -15.20
C ARG A 90 6.10 5.79 -14.63
N LYS A 91 5.25 6.79 -14.88
CA LYS A 91 5.43 8.14 -14.33
C LYS A 91 5.31 8.14 -12.81
N MET A 92 4.32 7.45 -12.25
CA MET A 92 4.16 7.27 -10.80
C MET A 92 5.43 6.69 -10.14
N LYS A 93 6.04 5.67 -10.75
CA LYS A 93 7.31 5.10 -10.26
C LYS A 93 8.49 6.05 -10.33
N SER A 94 8.50 6.99 -11.28
CA SER A 94 9.53 8.05 -11.32
C SER A 94 9.37 9.10 -10.22
N ILE A 95 8.12 9.35 -9.79
CA ILE A 95 7.80 10.31 -8.73
C ILE A 95 8.03 9.67 -7.36
N VAL A 96 7.69 8.39 -7.21
CA VAL A 96 7.77 7.61 -5.98
C VAL A 96 8.61 6.34 -6.25
N PRO A 97 9.95 6.42 -6.19
CA PRO A 97 10.84 5.29 -6.52
C PRO A 97 10.63 4.05 -5.66
N GLU A 98 10.14 4.22 -4.44
CA GLU A 98 9.79 3.15 -3.50
C GLU A 98 8.48 2.43 -3.86
N PHE A 99 7.69 2.94 -4.81
CA PHE A 99 6.43 2.34 -5.24
C PHE A 99 6.64 1.06 -6.06
N LYS A 100 6.53 -0.08 -5.38
CA LYS A 100 6.58 -1.42 -6.00
C LYS A 100 5.18 -1.94 -6.31
N SER A 101 4.95 -2.35 -7.55
CA SER A 101 3.64 -2.79 -8.03
C SER A 101 3.37 -4.28 -7.81
N ARG A 102 3.76 -4.78 -6.62
CA ARG A 102 3.69 -6.20 -6.24
C ARG A 102 2.34 -6.83 -6.58
N ASN A 103 2.36 -8.09 -6.99
CA ASN A 103 1.22 -8.87 -7.44
C ASN A 103 0.44 -8.19 -8.58
N SER A 104 1.05 -7.51 -9.55
CA SER A 104 0.30 -6.89 -10.66
C SER A 104 1.06 -6.92 -12.00
N VAL A 105 0.36 -6.63 -13.10
CA VAL A 105 0.97 -6.53 -14.44
C VAL A 105 2.05 -5.45 -14.54
N PHE A 106 2.10 -4.51 -13.60
CA PHE A 106 3.06 -3.42 -13.58
C PHE A 106 4.34 -3.75 -12.80
N GLU A 107 4.48 -4.96 -12.24
CA GLU A 107 5.75 -5.42 -11.67
C GLU A 107 6.88 -5.37 -12.71
N SER A 108 6.57 -5.55 -14.00
CA SER A 108 7.57 -5.41 -15.08
C SER A 108 8.15 -4.01 -15.21
N LEU A 109 7.53 -3.01 -14.57
CA LEU A 109 8.01 -1.63 -14.50
C LEU A 109 8.76 -1.34 -13.20
N ASP A 110 8.82 -2.28 -12.25
CA ASP A 110 9.59 -2.12 -11.02
C ASP A 110 11.10 -2.07 -11.35
N PRO A 111 11.88 -1.18 -10.68
CA PRO A 111 13.33 -1.18 -10.83
C PRO A 111 13.93 -2.51 -10.33
N SER A 112 14.96 -2.99 -11.05
CA SER A 112 15.70 -4.22 -10.72
C SER A 112 16.40 -4.16 -9.37
#